data_AF-A0AA88MY71-F1
#
_entry.id   AF-A0AA88MY71-F1
#
_cell.length_a   1.000
_cell.length_b   1.000
_cell.length_c   1.000
_cell.angle_alpha   90.00
_cell.angle_beta   90.00
_cell.angle_gamma   90.00
#
_symmetry.space_group_name_H-M   'P 1'
#
loop_
_entity.id
_entity.type
_entity.pdbx_description
1 polymer ?
#
loop_
_entity_poly.entity_id
_entity_poly.type
_entity_poly.pdbx_seq_one_letter_code
_entity_poly.pdbx_strand_id
1 'polypeptide(L)'
;MPWPDIFLTPKFSVDVEFRLRQANLIYLKDGTHLKVTKELKHDILQKLAETIYSCKAYPTTEDLRTVAKALVNSHPCLQEPGSPSGYCGWTNSLKDKMGNYRSKMRSLGHTDVMVNAGKRGRYSTSSDPPNKNIKKPRKGEVNYLPDLPDGQDASSLEMLRQQLVDEMKRKNPDAVFINQKMDMTLSLRRKDVVINKPPVSQILQRWPALFRESQVYQEFSRVVGKNLKQGFFGSLDRHCPQLIQIFRSKRGLAGQILSDLMQQAKTSDIADMRCVAMRGLPVLLGDDQTEFFKACFASDDGDSYQHVPVGILSLENEDVALQPLSLRLHPSSVGIILEGNVVMDNLDNIPQAMCLLFGLTYALHLDYPKCMGNTFLFNQQVLLGLGKKELKGKILAVTNQLTM
;
A
#
# COMPACT_ATOMS: atom_id res chain seq x y z
N MET A 1 1.88 13.21 -7.27
CA MET A 1 2.73 13.59 -6.12
C MET A 1 2.38 12.73 -4.90
N PRO A 2 3.32 12.42 -3.98
CA PRO A 2 2.95 11.82 -2.69
C PRO A 2 1.99 12.74 -1.94
N TRP A 3 1.15 12.17 -1.07
CA TRP A 3 0.29 12.99 -0.22
C TRP A 3 1.16 13.80 0.75
N PRO A 4 0.99 15.12 0.84
CA PRO A 4 1.85 15.93 1.68
C PRO A 4 1.53 15.73 3.17
N ASP A 5 2.55 15.78 4.02
CA ASP A 5 2.37 15.77 5.48
C ASP A 5 1.58 17.00 5.94
N ILE A 6 1.79 18.14 5.27
CA ILE A 6 1.07 19.39 5.47
C ILE A 6 0.48 19.82 4.12
N PHE A 7 -0.85 19.82 4.02
CA PHE A 7 -1.51 20.33 2.82
C PHE A 7 -1.49 21.86 2.83
N LEU A 8 -0.85 22.47 1.84
CA LEU A 8 -0.87 23.91 1.63
C LEU A 8 -2.03 24.28 0.71
N THR A 9 -2.86 25.23 1.14
CA THR A 9 -3.96 25.75 0.33
C THR A 9 -3.39 26.34 -0.98
N PRO A 10 -3.87 25.90 -2.16
CA PRO A 10 -3.38 26.42 -3.44
C PRO A 10 -3.77 27.88 -3.61
N LYS A 11 -3.03 28.61 -4.43
CA LYS A 11 -3.46 29.95 -4.87
C LYS A 11 -4.71 29.83 -5.73
N PHE A 12 -5.72 30.64 -5.41
CA PHE A 12 -6.93 30.76 -6.19
C PHE A 12 -6.77 31.81 -7.30
N SER A 13 -7.82 32.02 -8.09
CA SER A 13 -7.86 33.12 -9.05
C SER A 13 -7.79 34.47 -8.32
N VAL A 14 -7.34 35.51 -9.03
CA VAL A 14 -7.19 36.86 -8.46
C VAL A 14 -8.49 37.36 -7.81
N ASP A 15 -9.65 37.10 -8.42
CA ASP A 15 -10.96 37.46 -7.87
C ASP A 15 -11.24 36.75 -6.55
N VAL A 16 -11.06 35.42 -6.51
CA VAL A 16 -11.31 34.61 -5.31
C VAL A 16 -10.38 35.03 -4.18
N GLU A 17 -9.09 35.21 -4.46
CA GLU A 17 -8.11 35.69 -3.48
C GLU A 17 -8.49 37.06 -2.92
N PHE A 18 -8.88 38.00 -3.78
CA PHE A 18 -9.31 39.33 -3.36
C PHE A 18 -10.52 39.26 -2.43
N ARG A 19 -11.55 38.49 -2.80
CA ARG A 19 -12.78 38.32 -2.01
C ARG A 19 -12.50 37.65 -0.67
N LEU A 20 -11.68 36.60 -0.64
CA LEU A 20 -11.28 35.92 0.59
C LEU A 20 -10.46 36.84 1.51
N ARG A 21 -9.57 37.67 0.93
CA ARG A 21 -8.79 38.64 1.70
C ARG A 21 -9.68 39.70 2.35
N GLN A 22 -10.62 40.29 1.60
CA GLN A 22 -11.57 41.26 2.15
C GLN A 22 -12.44 40.64 3.26
N ALA A 23 -12.94 39.44 3.02
CA ALA A 23 -13.75 38.73 4.00
C ALA A 23 -12.97 38.35 5.27
N ASN A 24 -11.70 37.94 5.15
CA ASN A 24 -10.83 37.70 6.29
C ASN A 24 -10.61 38.97 7.12
N LEU A 25 -10.44 40.14 6.48
CA LEU A 25 -10.30 41.41 7.20
C LEU A 25 -11.55 41.74 8.02
N ILE A 26 -12.74 41.50 7.46
CA ILE A 26 -14.01 41.68 8.17
C ILE A 26 -14.09 40.68 9.34
N TYR A 27 -13.81 39.41 9.09
CA TYR A 27 -13.81 38.38 10.13
C TYR A 27 -12.85 38.72 11.29
N LEU A 28 -11.65 39.22 10.99
CA LEU A 28 -10.69 39.63 12.02
C LEU A 28 -11.14 40.86 12.80
N LYS A 29 -11.99 41.72 12.21
CA LYS A 29 -12.49 42.93 12.84
C LYS A 29 -13.63 42.63 13.82
N ASP A 30 -14.59 41.80 13.43
CA ASP A 30 -15.83 41.62 14.20
C ASP A 30 -16.36 40.17 14.25
N GLY A 31 -15.62 39.19 13.75
CA GLY A 31 -16.02 37.79 13.72
C GLY A 31 -17.08 37.45 12.67
N THR A 32 -17.43 38.38 11.78
CA THR A 32 -18.42 38.12 10.73
C THR A 32 -17.86 37.14 9.70
N HIS A 33 -18.59 36.04 9.50
CA HIS A 33 -18.24 35.01 8.54
C HIS A 33 -18.68 35.39 7.13
N LEU A 34 -17.95 34.91 6.12
CA LEU A 34 -18.29 35.15 4.73
C LEU A 34 -19.54 34.36 4.33
N LYS A 35 -20.54 35.06 3.80
CA LYS A 35 -21.64 34.41 3.08
C LYS A 35 -21.13 33.94 1.71
N VAL A 36 -20.68 32.69 1.64
CA VAL A 36 -20.11 32.10 0.43
C VAL A 36 -21.18 31.92 -0.64
N THR A 37 -21.03 32.60 -1.80
CA THR A 37 -21.93 32.42 -2.94
C THR A 37 -21.69 31.07 -3.63
N LYS A 38 -22.64 30.62 -4.45
CA LYS A 38 -22.50 29.34 -5.17
C LYS A 38 -21.30 29.35 -6.11
N GLU A 39 -21.05 30.46 -6.77
CA GLU A 39 -19.94 30.67 -7.72
C GLU A 39 -18.60 30.64 -6.97
N LEU A 40 -18.46 31.44 -5.91
CA LEU A 40 -17.24 31.46 -5.10
C LEU A 40 -16.92 30.08 -4.52
N LYS A 41 -17.95 29.38 -4.02
CA LYS A 41 -17.81 28.02 -3.52
C LYS A 41 -17.37 27.07 -4.63
N HIS A 42 -17.92 27.20 -5.83
CA HIS A 42 -17.56 26.38 -6.97
C HIS A 42 -16.07 26.53 -7.34
N ASP A 43 -15.58 27.76 -7.42
CA ASP A 43 -14.20 28.06 -7.84
C ASP A 43 -13.17 27.58 -6.83
N ILE A 44 -13.42 27.80 -5.54
CA ILE A 44 -12.59 27.27 -4.45
C ILE A 44 -12.53 25.74 -4.55
N LEU A 45 -13.70 25.09 -4.62
CA LEU A 45 -13.77 23.63 -4.72
C LEU A 45 -13.13 23.09 -6.00
N GLN A 46 -13.22 23.83 -7.12
CA GLN A 46 -12.61 23.45 -8.39
C GLN A 46 -11.08 23.41 -8.28
N LYS A 47 -10.47 24.47 -7.76
CA LYS A 47 -9.02 24.54 -7.60
C LYS A 47 -8.49 23.53 -6.58
N LEU A 48 -9.23 23.33 -5.50
CA LEU A 48 -8.90 22.28 -4.52
C LEU A 48 -9.00 20.89 -5.14
N ALA A 49 -10.05 20.60 -5.92
CA ALA A 49 -10.20 19.30 -6.57
C ALA A 49 -9.05 19.01 -7.55
N GLU A 50 -8.63 19.99 -8.36
CA GLU A 50 -7.44 19.88 -9.22
C GLU A 50 -6.18 19.54 -8.43
N THR A 51 -5.95 20.27 -7.34
CA THR A 51 -4.77 20.10 -6.48
C THR A 51 -4.78 18.72 -5.81
N ILE A 52 -5.92 18.32 -5.25
CA ILE A 52 -6.10 16.99 -4.65
C ILE A 52 -5.87 15.90 -5.70
N TYR A 53 -6.43 16.03 -6.90
CA TYR A 53 -6.34 15.03 -7.96
C TYR A 53 -4.89 14.79 -8.40
N SER A 54 -4.07 15.85 -8.46
CA SER A 54 -2.63 15.75 -8.77
C SER A 54 -1.83 14.90 -7.75
N CYS A 55 -2.38 14.72 -6.54
CA CYS A 55 -1.83 13.85 -5.50
C CYS A 55 -2.52 12.47 -5.48
N LYS A 56 -3.85 12.46 -5.44
CA LYS A 56 -4.69 11.25 -5.36
C LYS A 56 -6.01 11.46 -6.11
N ALA A 57 -6.29 10.61 -7.10
CA ALA A 57 -7.60 10.57 -7.75
C ALA A 57 -8.74 10.14 -6.79
N TYR A 58 -8.41 9.27 -5.83
CA TYR A 58 -9.33 8.71 -4.83
C TYR A 58 -8.89 9.04 -3.39
N PRO A 59 -9.00 10.31 -2.96
CA PRO A 59 -8.67 10.71 -1.60
C PRO A 59 -9.62 10.05 -0.59
N THR A 60 -9.09 9.70 0.58
CA THR A 60 -9.89 9.21 1.71
C THR A 60 -10.66 10.34 2.40
N THR A 61 -11.61 10.02 3.27
CA THR A 61 -12.29 11.05 4.08
C THR A 61 -11.31 11.84 4.97
N GLU A 62 -10.24 11.20 5.45
CA GLU A 62 -9.21 11.86 6.27
C GLU A 62 -8.38 12.85 5.44
N ASP A 63 -8.01 12.44 4.24
CA ASP A 63 -7.33 13.30 3.27
C ASP A 63 -8.16 14.57 3.01
N LEU A 64 -9.45 14.41 2.72
CA LEU A 64 -10.38 15.53 2.47
C LEU A 64 -10.57 16.41 3.70
N ARG A 65 -10.59 15.82 4.91
CA ARG A 65 -10.68 16.57 6.16
C ARG A 65 -9.44 17.44 6.37
N THR A 66 -8.25 16.92 6.07
CA THR A 66 -6.99 17.66 6.17
C THR A 66 -7.00 18.88 5.25
N VAL A 67 -7.49 18.72 4.01
CA VAL A 67 -7.63 19.82 3.05
C VAL A 67 -8.64 20.86 3.53
N ALA A 68 -9.81 20.43 4.01
CA ALA A 68 -10.84 21.33 4.52
C ALA A 68 -10.33 22.13 5.74
N LYS A 69 -9.59 21.48 6.63
CA LYS A 69 -8.94 22.14 7.77
C LYS A 69 -7.90 23.16 7.31
N ALA A 70 -7.04 22.81 6.35
CA ALA A 70 -6.05 23.74 5.80
C ALA A 70 -6.69 24.97 5.16
N LEU A 71 -7.79 24.78 4.41
CA LEU A 71 -8.57 25.86 3.80
C LEU A 71 -9.09 26.85 4.85
N VAL A 72 -9.78 26.35 5.88
CA VAL A 72 -10.37 27.21 6.94
C VAL A 72 -9.29 27.87 7.79
N ASN A 73 -8.18 27.19 8.07
CA ASN A 73 -7.05 27.80 8.76
C ASN A 73 -6.42 28.95 7.94
N SER A 74 -6.38 28.82 6.62
CA SER A 74 -5.85 29.86 5.72
C SER A 74 -6.85 31.01 5.53
N HIS A 75 -8.15 30.70 5.59
CA HIS A 75 -9.23 31.65 5.42
C HIS A 75 -10.31 31.48 6.51
N PRO A 76 -10.08 32.02 7.72
CA PRO A 76 -11.01 31.88 8.84
C PRO A 76 -12.43 32.39 8.56
N CYS A 77 -12.58 33.35 7.63
CA CYS A 77 -13.89 33.81 7.19
C CYS A 77 -14.78 32.70 6.57
N LEU A 78 -14.19 31.57 6.15
CA LEU A 78 -14.91 30.42 5.58
C LEU A 78 -15.37 29.41 6.64
N GLN A 79 -15.09 29.63 7.93
CA GLN A 79 -15.51 28.73 8.99
C GLN A 79 -17.05 28.61 9.02
N GLU A 80 -17.56 27.39 9.17
CA GLU A 80 -19.00 27.16 9.20
C GLU A 80 -19.57 27.43 10.61
N PRO A 81 -20.49 28.41 10.77
CA PRO A 81 -21.07 28.72 12.07
C PRO A 81 -21.83 27.52 12.64
N GLY A 82 -21.66 27.24 13.93
CA GLY A 82 -22.34 26.15 14.63
C GLY A 82 -21.78 24.75 14.33
N SER A 83 -20.75 24.61 13.49
CA SER A 83 -20.00 23.36 13.36
C SER A 83 -18.95 23.25 14.47
N PRO A 84 -18.91 22.15 15.25
CA PRO A 84 -17.86 21.93 16.26
C PRO A 84 -16.44 21.97 15.67
N SER A 85 -16.30 21.64 14.39
CA SER A 85 -15.02 21.65 13.67
C SER A 85 -14.79 22.92 12.84
N GLY A 86 -15.85 23.60 12.42
CA GLY A 86 -15.77 24.72 11.48
C GLY A 86 -15.52 24.36 10.01
N TYR A 87 -15.21 23.10 9.67
CA TYR A 87 -14.86 22.67 8.30
C TYR A 87 -15.57 21.38 7.81
N CYS A 88 -16.58 20.89 8.53
CA CYS A 88 -17.23 19.61 8.21
C CYS A 88 -17.99 19.65 6.87
N GLY A 89 -18.70 20.73 6.56
CA GLY A 89 -19.44 20.90 5.32
C GLY A 89 -18.53 21.19 4.14
N TRP A 90 -17.35 21.79 4.35
CA TRP A 90 -16.28 21.80 3.35
C TRP A 90 -15.78 20.40 3.03
N THR A 91 -15.59 19.55 4.05
CA THR A 91 -15.19 18.15 3.86
C THR A 91 -16.22 17.40 3.01
N ASN A 92 -17.52 17.58 3.28
CA ASN A 92 -18.60 16.97 2.50
C ASN A 92 -18.65 17.54 1.07
N SER A 93 -18.52 18.86 0.91
CA SER A 93 -18.53 19.51 -0.40
C SER A 93 -17.37 19.04 -1.27
N LEU A 94 -16.19 18.81 -0.69
CA LEU A 94 -15.03 18.24 -1.37
C LEU A 94 -15.26 16.78 -1.78
N LYS A 95 -15.94 15.98 -0.95
CA LYS A 95 -16.29 14.59 -1.28
C LYS A 95 -17.14 14.53 -2.54
N ASP A 96 -18.16 15.38 -2.62
CA ASP A 96 -19.04 15.47 -3.78
C ASP A 96 -18.31 16.04 -5.00
N LYS A 97 -17.54 17.12 -4.82
CA LYS A 97 -16.74 17.74 -5.88
C LYS A 97 -15.74 16.75 -6.48
N MET A 98 -15.05 15.95 -5.66
CA MET A 98 -14.13 14.92 -6.16
C MET A 98 -14.84 13.81 -6.92
N GLY A 99 -16.08 13.46 -6.56
CA GLY A 99 -16.93 12.57 -7.34
C GLY A 99 -17.22 13.10 -8.74
N ASN A 100 -17.59 14.38 -8.83
CA ASN A 100 -17.86 15.06 -10.09
C ASN A 100 -16.59 15.26 -10.93
N TYR A 101 -15.50 15.67 -10.28
CA TYR A 101 -14.21 15.89 -10.93
C TYR A 101 -13.67 14.60 -11.55
N ARG A 102 -13.69 13.47 -10.81
CA ARG A 102 -13.35 12.15 -11.38
C ARG A 102 -14.23 11.78 -12.57
N SER A 103 -15.50 12.16 -12.57
CA SER A 103 -16.41 11.88 -13.69
C SER A 103 -16.06 12.72 -14.92
N LYS A 104 -15.64 13.98 -14.73
CA LYS A 104 -15.09 14.84 -15.78
C LYS A 104 -13.77 14.29 -16.34
N MET A 105 -12.82 13.93 -15.48
CA MET A 105 -11.53 13.35 -15.90
C MET A 105 -11.75 12.05 -16.68
N ARG A 106 -12.72 11.23 -16.27
CA ARG A 106 -13.10 10.02 -17.02
C ARG A 106 -13.61 10.33 -18.42
N SER A 107 -14.45 11.35 -18.60
CA SER A 107 -14.92 11.76 -19.94
C SER A 107 -13.80 12.31 -20.82
N LEU A 108 -12.69 12.75 -20.23
CA LEU A 108 -11.49 13.22 -20.94
C LEU A 108 -10.48 12.09 -21.23
N GLY A 109 -10.76 10.85 -20.82
CA GLY A 109 -9.91 9.69 -21.12
C GLY A 109 -8.79 9.41 -20.11
N HIS A 110 -8.81 10.01 -18.92
CA HIS A 110 -7.81 9.76 -17.88
C HIS A 110 -7.89 8.32 -17.33
N THR A 111 -6.77 7.60 -17.40
CA THR A 111 -6.72 6.14 -17.21
C THR A 111 -6.94 5.73 -15.74
N ASP A 112 -6.49 6.56 -14.82
CA ASP A 112 -6.59 6.38 -13.36
C ASP A 112 -8.05 6.31 -12.84
N VAL A 113 -9.00 6.93 -13.55
CA VAL A 113 -10.44 6.95 -13.22
C VAL A 113 -11.33 6.15 -14.18
N MET A 114 -10.81 5.77 -15.35
CA MET A 114 -11.52 4.96 -16.34
C MET A 114 -11.73 3.52 -15.88
N VAL A 115 -10.75 2.93 -15.19
CA VAL A 115 -10.82 1.53 -14.76
C VAL A 115 -11.99 1.28 -13.81
N ASN A 116 -12.29 2.26 -12.97
CA ASN A 116 -13.37 2.22 -11.99
C ASN A 116 -14.75 2.62 -12.55
N ALA A 117 -14.90 2.84 -13.87
CA ALA A 117 -16.16 3.26 -14.50
C ALA A 117 -17.30 2.22 -14.41
N GLY A 118 -17.02 0.99 -13.96
CA GLY A 118 -17.99 -0.10 -13.93
C GLY A 118 -18.36 -0.61 -15.33
N LYS A 119 -19.20 -1.65 -15.38
CA LYS A 119 -19.61 -2.36 -16.61
C LYS A 119 -20.50 -1.53 -17.57
N ARG A 120 -20.86 -0.30 -17.23
CA ARG A 120 -21.71 0.57 -18.05
C ARG A 120 -20.89 1.74 -18.57
N GLY A 121 -19.92 1.43 -19.42
CA GLY A 121 -19.12 2.44 -20.11
C GLY A 121 -19.98 3.22 -21.12
N ARG A 122 -20.73 4.22 -20.66
CA ARG A 122 -21.43 5.17 -21.56
C ARG A 122 -20.47 6.01 -22.43
N TYR A 123 -19.17 5.94 -22.16
CA TYR A 123 -18.11 6.71 -22.83
C TYR A 123 -17.05 5.81 -23.48
N SER A 124 -17.31 4.52 -23.65
CA SER A 124 -16.43 3.61 -24.38
C SER A 124 -16.68 3.78 -25.88
N THR A 125 -15.69 4.27 -26.62
CA THR A 125 -15.72 4.29 -28.09
C THR A 125 -15.44 2.91 -28.69
N SER A 126 -14.96 1.96 -27.88
CA SER A 126 -14.76 0.54 -28.25
C SER A 126 -15.88 -0.35 -27.73
N SER A 127 -16.23 -1.37 -28.51
CA SER A 127 -17.26 -2.39 -28.24
C SER A 127 -17.05 -3.19 -26.95
N ASP A 128 -15.82 -3.24 -26.44
CA ASP A 128 -15.52 -3.74 -25.11
C ASP A 128 -15.21 -2.59 -24.15
N PRO A 129 -15.78 -2.58 -22.92
CA PRO A 129 -15.44 -1.58 -21.93
C PRO A 129 -13.96 -1.74 -21.54
N PRO A 130 -13.20 -0.64 -21.37
CA PRO A 130 -11.75 -0.67 -21.14
C PRO A 130 -11.32 -1.43 -19.88
N ASN A 131 -12.25 -1.80 -19.00
CA ASN A 131 -12.02 -2.54 -17.76
C ASN A 131 -12.36 -4.04 -17.82
N LYS A 132 -12.81 -4.59 -18.97
CA LYS A 132 -13.29 -5.98 -19.04
C LYS A 132 -12.25 -7.02 -18.62
N ASN A 133 -10.97 -6.73 -18.89
CA ASN A 133 -9.83 -7.62 -18.58
C ASN A 133 -8.85 -7.03 -17.53
N ILE A 134 -9.16 -5.86 -16.96
CA ILE A 134 -8.34 -5.23 -15.93
C ILE A 134 -8.90 -5.65 -14.57
N LYS A 135 -8.04 -6.24 -13.73
CA LYS A 135 -8.42 -6.60 -12.36
C LYS A 135 -8.77 -5.32 -11.58
N LYS A 136 -9.56 -5.43 -10.51
CA LYS A 136 -9.87 -4.23 -9.71
C LYS A 136 -8.66 -3.83 -8.88
N PRO A 137 -8.49 -2.53 -8.59
CA PRO A 137 -7.49 -2.09 -7.62
C PRO A 137 -7.64 -2.84 -6.30
N ARG A 138 -6.51 -3.24 -5.72
CA ARG A 138 -6.47 -3.82 -4.38
C ARG A 138 -6.88 -2.77 -3.36
N LYS A 139 -7.46 -3.22 -2.25
CA LYS A 139 -7.89 -2.32 -1.17
C LYS A 139 -6.71 -1.49 -0.66
N GLY A 140 -6.87 -0.18 -0.66
CA GLY A 140 -5.84 0.78 -0.25
C GLY A 140 -4.95 1.28 -1.39
N GLU A 141 -5.02 0.70 -2.59
CA GLU A 141 -4.29 1.24 -3.75
C GLU A 141 -4.89 2.58 -4.17
N VAL A 142 -4.09 3.65 -4.08
CA VAL A 142 -4.46 5.01 -4.48
C VAL A 142 -3.94 5.33 -5.88
N ASN A 143 -2.85 4.70 -6.31
CA ASN A 143 -2.20 4.88 -7.61
C ASN A 143 -2.22 3.58 -8.41
N TYR A 144 -3.43 3.18 -8.87
CA TYR A 144 -3.63 1.91 -9.57
C TYR A 144 -3.03 1.91 -10.99
N LEU A 145 -3.42 2.91 -11.79
CA LEU A 145 -2.98 3.17 -13.15
C LEU A 145 -2.86 4.70 -13.31
N PRO A 146 -1.85 5.35 -12.69
CA PRO A 146 -1.70 6.80 -12.76
C PRO A 146 -1.36 7.23 -14.20
N ASP A 147 -1.77 8.44 -14.56
CA ASP A 147 -1.45 8.99 -15.88
C ASP A 147 0.05 9.29 -16.04
N LEU A 148 0.47 9.56 -17.27
CA LEU A 148 1.83 9.97 -17.58
C LEU A 148 2.15 11.30 -16.87
N PRO A 149 3.36 11.46 -16.32
CA PRO A 149 3.79 12.75 -15.78
C PRO A 149 3.78 13.85 -16.85
N ASP A 150 3.59 15.09 -16.44
CA ASP A 150 3.57 16.24 -17.34
C ASP A 150 4.86 16.31 -18.19
N GLY A 151 4.70 16.49 -19.50
CA GLY A 151 5.81 16.56 -20.45
C GLY A 151 6.52 15.23 -20.71
N GLN A 152 5.99 14.10 -20.22
CA GLN A 152 6.50 12.76 -20.54
C GLN A 152 5.58 12.04 -21.53
N ASP A 153 6.17 11.22 -22.39
CA ASP A 153 5.46 10.27 -23.24
C ASP A 153 5.94 8.84 -22.98
N ALA A 154 5.37 7.87 -23.69
CA ALA A 154 5.74 6.46 -23.50
C ALA A 154 7.22 6.19 -23.84
N SER A 155 7.77 6.89 -24.85
CA SER A 155 9.15 6.72 -25.29
C SER A 155 10.14 7.31 -24.29
N SER A 156 9.83 8.48 -23.75
CA SER A 156 10.66 9.13 -22.73
C SER A 156 10.69 8.30 -21.44
N LEU A 157 9.56 7.73 -21.01
CA LEU A 157 9.53 6.83 -19.85
C LEU A 157 10.29 5.52 -20.10
N GLU A 158 10.25 4.97 -21.32
CA GLU A 158 11.02 3.77 -21.66
C GLU A 158 12.54 4.05 -21.63
N MET A 159 12.98 5.23 -22.06
CA MET A 159 14.38 5.66 -21.92
C MET A 159 14.79 5.78 -20.45
N LEU A 160 13.94 6.37 -19.60
CA LEU A 160 14.20 6.44 -18.15
C LEU A 160 14.27 5.05 -17.50
N ARG A 161 13.45 4.10 -17.95
CA ARG A 161 13.52 2.70 -17.51
C ARG A 161 14.84 2.05 -17.90
N GLN A 162 15.31 2.24 -19.13
CA GLN A 162 16.60 1.69 -19.58
C GLN A 162 17.76 2.22 -18.74
N GLN A 163 17.78 3.53 -18.46
CA GLN A 163 18.74 4.14 -17.54
C GLN A 163 18.71 3.49 -16.15
N LEU A 164 17.51 3.18 -15.64
CA LEU A 164 17.36 2.49 -14.36
C LEU A 164 17.90 1.05 -14.41
N VAL A 165 17.71 0.32 -15.51
CA VAL A 165 18.31 -1.03 -15.68
C VAL A 165 19.83 -0.94 -15.73
N ASP A 166 20.40 0.04 -16.42
CA ASP A 166 21.85 0.20 -16.51
C ASP A 166 22.46 0.63 -15.18
N GLU A 167 21.80 1.51 -14.43
CA GLU A 167 22.20 1.89 -13.08
C GLU A 167 22.25 0.66 -12.16
N MET A 168 21.28 -0.24 -12.28
CA MET A 168 21.20 -1.46 -11.49
C MET A 168 22.33 -2.46 -11.74
N LYS A 169 23.02 -2.37 -12.88
CA LYS A 169 24.20 -3.19 -13.21
C LYS A 169 25.50 -2.66 -12.59
N ARG A 170 25.51 -1.42 -12.09
CA ARG A 170 26.71 -0.83 -11.50
C ARG A 170 27.05 -1.53 -10.19
N LYS A 171 28.35 -1.59 -9.87
CA LYS A 171 28.84 -2.15 -8.60
C LYS A 171 28.23 -1.46 -7.38
N ASN A 172 28.12 -0.12 -7.45
CA ASN A 172 27.52 0.73 -6.43
C ASN A 172 26.43 1.61 -7.08
N PRO A 173 25.19 1.12 -7.17
CA PRO A 173 24.10 1.89 -7.75
C PRO A 173 23.72 3.09 -6.89
N ASP A 174 23.44 4.22 -7.53
CA ASP A 174 23.00 5.46 -6.88
C ASP A 174 21.53 5.34 -6.44
N ALA A 175 21.34 5.25 -5.12
CA ALA A 175 20.02 5.14 -4.52
C ALA A 175 19.13 6.37 -4.77
N VAL A 176 19.70 7.58 -4.86
CA VAL A 176 18.93 8.81 -5.12
C VAL A 176 18.44 8.80 -6.56
N PHE A 177 19.32 8.47 -7.50
CA PHE A 177 18.96 8.32 -8.91
C PHE A 177 17.88 7.24 -9.11
N ILE A 178 18.06 6.06 -8.51
CA ILE A 178 17.08 4.97 -8.60
C ILE A 178 15.72 5.44 -8.05
N ASN A 179 15.69 6.07 -6.87
CA ASN A 179 14.44 6.57 -6.30
C ASN A 179 13.74 7.56 -7.23
N GLN A 180 14.47 8.54 -7.76
CA GLN A 180 13.93 9.54 -8.67
C GLN A 180 13.37 8.91 -9.95
N LYS A 181 14.12 8.01 -10.59
CA LYS A 181 13.68 7.33 -11.82
C LYS A 181 12.51 6.40 -11.56
N MET A 182 12.49 5.75 -10.40
CA MET A 182 11.35 4.95 -9.97
C MET A 182 10.10 5.83 -9.82
N ASP A 183 10.18 6.99 -9.17
CA ASP A 183 9.04 7.92 -9.05
C ASP A 183 8.50 8.34 -10.42
N MET A 184 9.38 8.74 -11.33
CA MET A 184 8.99 9.22 -12.67
C MET A 184 8.35 8.14 -13.54
N THR A 185 8.74 6.88 -13.37
CA THR A 185 8.30 5.76 -14.23
C THR A 185 7.16 4.93 -13.65
N LEU A 186 6.52 5.40 -12.57
CA LEU A 186 5.41 4.69 -11.91
C LEU A 186 4.26 4.35 -12.87
N SER A 187 3.85 5.27 -13.74
CA SER A 187 2.76 5.05 -14.70
C SER A 187 3.07 3.94 -15.71
N LEU A 188 4.29 3.94 -16.26
CA LEU A 188 4.77 2.88 -17.15
C LEU A 188 4.83 1.53 -16.43
N ARG A 189 5.37 1.49 -15.20
CA ARG A 189 5.39 0.27 -14.39
C ARG A 189 4.02 -0.28 -14.09
N ARG A 190 3.09 0.57 -13.66
CA ARG A 190 1.71 0.14 -13.38
C ARG A 190 1.04 -0.37 -14.65
N LYS A 191 1.27 0.25 -15.81
CA LYS A 191 0.80 -0.28 -17.10
C LYS A 191 1.34 -1.68 -17.36
N ASP A 192 2.63 -1.91 -17.19
CA ASP A 192 3.25 -3.23 -17.38
C ASP A 192 2.64 -4.27 -16.43
N VAL A 193 2.59 -3.97 -15.14
CA VAL A 193 2.13 -4.91 -14.11
C VAL A 193 0.63 -5.21 -14.22
N VAL A 194 -0.19 -4.17 -14.42
CA VAL A 194 -1.65 -4.27 -14.31
C VAL A 194 -2.30 -4.66 -15.63
N ILE A 195 -1.80 -4.12 -16.75
CA ILE A 195 -2.39 -4.31 -18.08
C ILE A 195 -1.70 -5.47 -18.79
N ASN A 196 -0.38 -5.40 -18.93
CA ASN A 196 0.37 -6.39 -19.70
C ASN A 196 0.50 -7.73 -18.94
N LYS A 197 0.55 -7.68 -17.60
CA LYS A 197 0.62 -8.83 -16.69
C LYS A 197 1.64 -9.89 -17.14
N PRO A 198 2.89 -9.49 -17.43
CA PRO A 198 3.91 -10.46 -17.81
C PRO A 198 4.27 -11.36 -16.61
N PRO A 199 4.87 -12.54 -16.85
CA PRO A 199 5.42 -13.37 -15.78
C PRO A 199 6.41 -12.59 -14.89
N VAL A 200 6.49 -12.96 -13.62
CA VAL A 200 7.35 -12.29 -12.63
C VAL A 200 8.83 -12.29 -13.07
N SER A 201 9.29 -13.34 -13.73
CA SER A 201 10.65 -13.41 -14.30
C SER A 201 10.93 -12.30 -15.32
N GLN A 202 9.94 -11.93 -16.14
CA GLN A 202 10.08 -10.81 -17.08
C GLN A 202 10.01 -9.46 -16.37
N ILE A 203 9.19 -9.34 -15.32
CA ILE A 203 9.15 -8.11 -14.49
C ILE A 203 10.50 -7.90 -13.81
N LEU A 204 11.11 -8.96 -13.27
CA LEU A 204 12.43 -8.94 -12.65
C LEU A 204 13.49 -8.40 -13.61
N GLN A 205 13.50 -8.85 -14.87
CA GLN A 205 14.44 -8.36 -15.88
C GLN A 205 14.15 -6.91 -16.29
N ARG A 206 12.87 -6.55 -16.44
CA ARG A 206 12.46 -5.24 -16.94
C ARG A 206 12.54 -4.13 -15.89
N TRP A 207 12.36 -4.50 -14.62
CA TRP A 207 12.32 -3.60 -13.46
C TRP A 207 13.12 -4.18 -12.27
N PRO A 208 14.42 -4.44 -12.43
CA PRO A 208 15.23 -5.10 -11.40
C PRO A 208 15.27 -4.31 -10.08
N ALA A 209 15.13 -2.98 -10.15
CA ALA A 209 15.08 -2.14 -8.96
C ALA A 209 13.85 -2.45 -8.07
N LEU A 210 12.73 -2.96 -8.60
CA LEU A 210 11.54 -3.31 -7.78
C LEU A 210 11.84 -4.35 -6.70
N PHE A 211 12.85 -5.17 -6.92
CA PHE A 211 13.20 -6.30 -6.07
C PHE A 211 14.37 -5.97 -5.13
N ARG A 212 14.71 -4.69 -4.97
CA ARG A 212 15.54 -4.22 -3.84
C ARG A 212 14.65 -3.92 -2.64
N GLU A 213 15.07 -4.30 -1.44
CA GLU A 213 14.36 -4.03 -0.18
C GLU A 213 13.86 -2.58 -0.10
N SER A 214 14.76 -1.61 -0.31
CA SER A 214 14.42 -0.18 -0.23
C SER A 214 13.34 0.22 -1.23
N GLN A 215 13.34 -0.34 -2.44
CA GLN A 215 12.36 -0.02 -3.45
C GLN A 215 11.03 -0.73 -3.24
N VAL A 216 10.99 -1.92 -2.65
CA VAL A 216 9.72 -2.55 -2.27
C VAL A 216 8.95 -1.63 -1.31
N TYR A 217 9.65 -1.05 -0.31
CA TYR A 217 9.04 -0.09 0.61
C TYR A 217 8.57 1.19 -0.09
N GLN A 218 9.39 1.76 -0.97
CA GLN A 218 9.04 2.99 -1.68
C GLN A 218 7.92 2.75 -2.70
N GLU A 219 7.93 1.63 -3.41
CA GLU A 219 6.91 1.29 -4.38
C GLU A 219 5.56 1.05 -3.71
N PHE A 220 5.55 0.39 -2.56
CA PHE A 220 4.33 0.29 -1.75
C PHE A 220 3.83 1.68 -1.34
N SER A 221 4.72 2.58 -0.90
CA SER A 221 4.34 3.96 -0.57
C SER A 221 3.76 4.70 -1.78
N ARG A 222 4.36 4.55 -2.97
CA ARG A 222 3.82 5.12 -4.22
C ARG A 222 2.44 4.57 -4.55
N VAL A 223 2.22 3.27 -4.40
CA VAL A 223 0.96 2.61 -4.81
C VAL A 223 -0.16 2.81 -3.79
N VAL A 224 0.16 2.77 -2.50
CA VAL A 224 -0.81 2.73 -1.38
C VAL A 224 -0.87 4.06 -0.60
N GLY A 225 0.17 4.88 -0.67
CA GLY A 225 0.26 6.13 0.09
C GLY A 225 0.53 5.92 1.59
N LYS A 226 1.12 4.78 1.98
CA LYS A 226 1.49 4.46 3.38
C LYS A 226 2.91 3.94 3.47
N ASN A 227 3.57 4.17 4.61
CA ASN A 227 4.87 3.59 4.92
C ASN A 227 4.71 2.11 5.33
N LEU A 228 5.17 1.19 4.48
CA LEU A 228 5.06 -0.25 4.71
C LEU A 228 5.84 -0.70 5.94
N LYS A 229 7.14 -0.37 6.02
CA LYS A 229 8.03 -0.84 7.10
C LYS A 229 7.53 -0.35 8.46
N GLN A 230 7.28 0.95 8.59
CA GLN A 230 6.81 1.55 9.84
C GLN A 230 5.42 1.05 10.22
N GLY A 231 4.49 0.99 9.26
CA GLY A 231 3.11 0.54 9.52
C GLY A 231 3.05 -0.92 9.94
N PHE A 232 3.77 -1.79 9.21
CA PHE A 232 3.78 -3.23 9.45
C PHE A 232 4.43 -3.56 10.80
N PHE A 233 5.69 -3.14 11.00
CA PHE A 233 6.42 -3.47 12.23
C PHE A 233 5.88 -2.73 13.45
N GLY A 234 5.50 -1.46 13.32
CA GLY A 234 4.93 -0.71 14.44
C GLY A 234 3.62 -1.30 14.96
N SER A 235 2.78 -1.85 14.08
CA SER A 235 1.56 -2.55 14.49
C SER A 235 1.86 -3.97 15.00
N LEU A 236 2.79 -4.69 14.35
CA LEU A 236 3.22 -6.02 14.78
C LEU A 236 3.78 -5.99 16.21
N ASP A 237 4.68 -5.05 16.51
CA ASP A 237 5.30 -4.88 17.83
C ASP A 237 4.27 -4.64 18.92
N ARG A 238 3.25 -3.81 18.60
CA ARG A 238 2.13 -3.54 19.50
C ARG A 238 1.34 -4.80 19.83
N HIS A 239 1.18 -5.70 18.86
CA HIS A 239 0.34 -6.89 19.00
C HIS A 239 1.09 -8.15 19.44
N CYS A 240 2.43 -8.20 19.28
CA CYS A 240 3.25 -9.35 19.64
C CYS A 240 3.01 -9.89 21.06
N PRO A 241 3.01 -9.06 22.13
CA PRO A 241 2.79 -9.56 23.50
C PRO A 241 1.45 -10.30 23.65
N GLN A 242 0.38 -9.73 23.10
CA GLN A 242 -0.96 -10.30 23.20
C GLN A 242 -1.13 -11.51 22.28
N LEU A 243 -0.51 -11.52 21.08
CA LEU A 243 -0.47 -12.70 20.22
C LEU A 243 0.20 -13.89 20.92
N ILE A 244 1.32 -13.66 21.60
CA ILE A 244 2.03 -14.70 22.37
C ILE A 244 1.14 -15.23 23.49
N GLN A 245 0.42 -14.36 24.19
CA GLN A 245 -0.50 -14.80 25.23
C GLN A 245 -1.67 -15.63 24.66
N ILE A 246 -2.22 -15.22 23.52
CA ILE A 246 -3.22 -16.01 22.80
C ILE A 246 -2.64 -17.37 22.41
N PHE A 247 -1.40 -17.43 21.90
CA PHE A 247 -0.76 -18.69 21.51
C PHE A 247 -0.60 -19.64 22.68
N ARG A 248 -0.15 -19.17 23.86
CA ARG A 248 -0.04 -19.98 25.10
C ARG A 248 -1.38 -20.55 25.58
N SER A 249 -2.48 -19.85 25.29
CA SER A 249 -3.83 -20.31 25.65
C SER A 249 -4.37 -21.42 24.75
N LYS A 250 -3.80 -21.59 23.54
CA LYS A 250 -4.27 -22.61 22.58
C LYS A 250 -3.96 -24.02 23.07
N ARG A 251 -4.80 -24.96 22.63
CA ARG A 251 -4.78 -26.39 22.98
C ARG A 251 -4.95 -27.22 21.70
N GLY A 252 -4.79 -28.54 21.83
CA GLY A 252 -4.82 -29.47 20.69
C GLY A 252 -3.64 -29.28 19.74
N LEU A 253 -3.77 -29.76 18.50
CA LEU A 253 -2.69 -29.73 17.50
C LEU A 253 -2.15 -28.32 17.24
N ALA A 254 -3.04 -27.34 17.08
CA ALA A 254 -2.63 -25.94 16.91
C ALA A 254 -1.85 -25.41 18.13
N GLY A 255 -2.26 -25.79 19.34
CA GLY A 255 -1.55 -25.44 20.57
C GLY A 255 -0.16 -26.07 20.67
N GLN A 256 0.01 -27.30 20.18
CA GLN A 256 1.31 -27.98 20.12
C GLN A 256 2.25 -27.25 19.18
N ILE A 257 1.83 -27.00 17.93
CA ILE A 257 2.64 -26.27 16.93
C ILE A 257 3.07 -24.90 17.45
N LEU A 258 2.15 -24.15 18.08
CA LEU A 258 2.45 -22.85 18.66
C LEU A 258 3.40 -22.93 19.85
N SER A 259 3.28 -23.99 20.68
CA SER A 259 4.19 -24.21 21.81
C SER A 259 5.61 -24.52 21.33
N ASP A 260 5.76 -25.35 20.30
CA ASP A 260 7.06 -25.69 19.72
C ASP A 260 7.75 -24.46 19.11
N LEU A 261 6.99 -23.58 18.47
CA LEU A 261 7.50 -22.28 18.00
C LEU A 261 7.99 -21.40 19.16
N MET A 262 7.24 -21.34 20.26
CA MET A 262 7.60 -20.52 21.42
C MET A 262 8.79 -21.07 22.21
N GLN A 263 9.02 -22.38 22.22
CA GLN A 263 10.17 -23.00 22.90
C GLN A 263 11.51 -22.56 22.32
N GLN A 264 11.54 -22.27 21.01
CA GLN A 264 12.75 -21.78 20.32
C GLN A 264 13.00 -20.28 20.56
N ALA A 265 11.99 -19.54 21.05
CA ALA A 265 12.04 -18.09 21.16
C ALA A 265 12.45 -17.63 22.56
N LYS A 266 13.33 -16.64 22.62
CA LYS A 266 13.52 -15.82 23.81
C LYS A 266 12.39 -14.79 23.85
N THR A 267 11.31 -15.06 24.59
CA THR A 267 10.11 -14.19 24.60
C THR A 267 10.34 -12.78 25.19
N SER A 268 11.55 -12.46 25.65
CA SER A 268 12.01 -11.11 26.00
C SER A 268 12.59 -10.34 24.82
N ASP A 269 12.94 -11.00 23.71
CA ASP A 269 13.48 -10.39 22.50
C ASP A 269 12.36 -10.14 21.47
N ILE A 270 12.24 -8.88 21.02
CA ILE A 270 11.24 -8.49 20.01
C ILE A 270 11.47 -9.16 18.66
N ALA A 271 12.72 -9.47 18.28
CA ALA A 271 13.00 -10.18 17.03
C ALA A 271 12.37 -11.57 17.04
N ASP A 272 12.58 -12.34 18.11
CA ASP A 272 12.00 -13.67 18.29
C ASP A 272 10.47 -13.60 18.40
N MET A 273 9.95 -12.62 19.14
CA MET A 273 8.50 -12.41 19.24
C MET A 273 7.85 -12.14 17.88
N ARG A 274 8.50 -11.37 17.00
CA ARG A 274 8.04 -11.12 15.63
C ARG A 274 8.07 -12.40 14.80
N CYS A 275 9.14 -13.19 14.89
CA CYS A 275 9.24 -14.47 14.18
C CYS A 275 8.15 -15.46 14.62
N VAL A 276 7.93 -15.60 15.93
CA VAL A 276 6.84 -16.43 16.49
C VAL A 276 5.48 -15.91 16.03
N ALA A 277 5.24 -14.60 16.07
CA ALA A 277 4.00 -14.00 15.60
C ALA A 277 3.74 -14.33 14.12
N MET A 278 4.75 -14.17 13.25
CA MET A 278 4.61 -14.40 11.81
C MET A 278 4.41 -15.87 11.44
N ARG A 279 5.05 -16.81 12.17
CA ARG A 279 4.84 -18.26 11.97
C ARG A 279 3.58 -18.80 12.69
N GLY A 280 3.14 -18.14 13.75
CA GLY A 280 1.98 -18.57 14.55
C GLY A 280 0.64 -18.03 14.05
N LEU A 281 0.62 -16.85 13.42
CA LEU A 281 -0.60 -16.23 12.88
C LEU A 281 -1.36 -17.16 11.91
N PRO A 282 -0.72 -17.84 10.94
CA PRO A 282 -1.42 -18.75 10.04
C PRO A 282 -2.07 -19.91 10.78
N VAL A 283 -1.38 -20.48 11.78
CA VAL A 283 -1.94 -21.55 12.64
C VAL A 283 -3.18 -21.05 13.38
N LEU A 284 -3.11 -19.84 13.96
CA LEU A 284 -4.23 -19.23 14.68
C LEU A 284 -5.43 -18.93 13.77
N LEU A 285 -5.16 -18.50 12.53
CA LEU A 285 -6.18 -18.17 11.53
C LEU A 285 -6.64 -19.41 10.75
N GLY A 286 -6.02 -20.58 10.96
CA GLY A 286 -6.29 -21.83 10.26
C GLY A 286 -6.04 -21.75 8.76
N ASP A 287 -4.97 -21.07 8.38
CA ASP A 287 -4.35 -21.12 7.07
C ASP A 287 -3.44 -22.35 6.97
N ASP A 288 -3.23 -22.86 5.75
CA ASP A 288 -2.31 -23.97 5.49
C ASP A 288 -0.96 -23.42 5.02
N GLN A 289 0.00 -23.35 5.93
CA GLN A 289 1.29 -22.71 5.67
C GLN A 289 2.36 -23.67 5.11
N THR A 290 2.01 -24.95 4.90
CA THR A 290 2.96 -26.04 4.59
C THR A 290 3.75 -25.78 3.31
N GLU A 291 3.06 -25.35 2.24
CA GLU A 291 3.70 -25.03 0.96
C GLU A 291 4.23 -23.59 0.90
N PHE A 292 3.87 -22.75 1.87
CA PHE A 292 4.26 -21.34 1.90
C PHE A 292 5.62 -21.13 2.56
N PHE A 293 5.89 -21.77 3.70
CA PHE A 293 7.21 -21.74 4.33
C PHE A 293 8.02 -22.98 3.89
N LYS A 294 8.89 -22.79 2.90
CA LYS A 294 9.80 -23.83 2.41
C LYS A 294 11.14 -23.73 3.09
N ALA A 295 11.71 -24.88 3.43
CA ALA A 295 13.09 -24.99 3.87
C ALA A 295 13.90 -25.69 2.77
N CYS A 296 15.10 -25.19 2.49
CA CYS A 296 16.05 -25.83 1.59
C CYS A 296 17.45 -25.80 2.20
N PHE A 297 18.33 -26.65 1.69
CA PHE A 297 19.76 -26.62 2.01
C PHE A 297 20.53 -25.91 0.90
N ALA A 298 21.78 -25.53 1.18
CA ALA A 298 22.63 -24.87 0.18
C ALA A 298 22.95 -25.79 -1.01
N SER A 299 22.90 -27.11 -0.81
CA SER A 299 23.08 -28.13 -1.85
C SER A 299 21.85 -28.38 -2.73
N ASP A 300 20.69 -27.79 -2.40
CA ASP A 300 19.44 -28.05 -3.12
C ASP A 300 19.49 -27.42 -4.52
N ASP A 301 19.10 -28.18 -5.55
CA ASP A 301 19.15 -27.75 -6.96
C ASP A 301 17.97 -26.85 -7.35
N GLY A 302 17.05 -26.61 -6.41
CA GLY A 302 15.93 -25.70 -6.55
C GLY A 302 14.66 -26.34 -7.10
N ASP A 303 14.67 -27.64 -7.40
CA ASP A 303 13.48 -28.38 -7.84
C ASP A 303 12.41 -28.42 -6.73
N SER A 304 12.81 -28.32 -5.47
CA SER A 304 11.94 -28.41 -4.29
C SER A 304 10.92 -27.27 -4.13
N TYR A 305 11.11 -26.15 -4.84
CA TYR A 305 10.25 -24.96 -4.73
C TYR A 305 9.76 -24.38 -6.06
N GLN A 306 10.08 -25.00 -7.21
CA GLN A 306 9.61 -24.53 -8.53
C GLN A 306 8.08 -24.52 -8.66
N HIS A 307 7.39 -25.43 -7.98
CA HIS A 307 5.92 -25.49 -7.98
C HIS A 307 5.26 -24.48 -7.04
N VAL A 308 6.05 -23.75 -6.24
CA VAL A 308 5.53 -22.81 -5.23
C VAL A 308 5.18 -21.47 -5.90
N PRO A 309 3.89 -21.10 -5.96
CA PRO A 309 3.48 -19.87 -6.65
C PRO A 309 3.88 -18.62 -5.86
N VAL A 310 3.79 -18.66 -4.52
CA VAL A 310 4.20 -17.60 -3.60
C VAL A 310 4.64 -18.25 -2.30
N GLY A 311 5.84 -17.94 -1.82
CA GLY A 311 6.35 -18.52 -0.58
C GLY A 311 7.55 -17.76 -0.01
N ILE A 312 7.95 -18.19 1.19
CA ILE A 312 9.17 -17.78 1.87
C ILE A 312 10.10 -18.99 1.96
N LEU A 313 11.31 -18.82 1.45
CA LEU A 313 12.36 -19.81 1.48
C LEU A 313 13.25 -19.58 2.70
N SER A 314 13.52 -20.62 3.48
CA SER A 314 14.43 -20.63 4.62
C SER A 314 15.63 -21.49 4.25
N LEU A 315 16.81 -20.89 4.15
CA LEU A 315 18.05 -21.62 3.91
C LEU A 315 18.58 -22.14 5.25
N GLU A 316 18.74 -23.45 5.36
CA GLU A 316 19.17 -24.12 6.57
C GLU A 316 20.58 -24.68 6.44
N ASN A 317 21.32 -24.73 7.55
CA ASN A 317 22.61 -25.41 7.60
C ASN A 317 22.41 -26.93 7.68
N GLU A 318 23.16 -27.67 6.88
CA GLU A 318 23.09 -29.14 6.78
C GLU A 318 23.40 -29.85 8.11
N ASP A 319 24.23 -29.23 8.97
CA ASP A 319 24.70 -29.82 10.24
C ASP A 319 23.63 -29.88 11.34
N VAL A 320 22.45 -29.30 11.13
CA VAL A 320 21.41 -29.23 12.15
C VAL A 320 20.22 -30.06 11.66
N ALA A 321 20.22 -31.36 11.94
CA ALA A 321 19.20 -32.30 11.44
C ALA A 321 18.08 -32.65 12.46
N LEU A 322 18.06 -32.04 13.65
CA LEU A 322 17.26 -32.54 14.78
C LEU A 322 15.85 -31.93 14.94
N GLN A 323 15.38 -31.07 14.04
CA GLN A 323 14.05 -30.43 14.15
C GLN A 323 13.35 -30.35 12.78
N PRO A 324 12.00 -30.31 12.74
CA PRO A 324 11.27 -30.05 11.50
C PRO A 324 11.73 -28.71 10.91
N LEU A 325 12.42 -28.77 9.77
CA LEU A 325 13.09 -27.63 9.12
C LEU A 325 12.14 -26.44 8.87
N SER A 326 10.86 -26.72 8.63
CA SER A 326 9.83 -25.71 8.36
C SER A 326 9.42 -24.84 9.56
N LEU A 327 9.87 -25.15 10.79
CA LEU A 327 9.47 -24.45 12.02
C LEU A 327 10.60 -23.68 12.70
N ARG A 328 11.76 -23.50 12.06
CA ARG A 328 12.88 -22.76 12.65
C ARG A 328 12.65 -21.26 12.71
N LEU A 329 12.97 -20.66 13.84
CA LEU A 329 12.93 -19.21 14.02
C LEU A 329 14.10 -18.48 13.37
N HIS A 330 15.27 -19.12 13.32
CA HIS A 330 16.54 -18.51 12.90
C HIS A 330 17.20 -19.32 11.78
N PRO A 331 16.67 -19.25 10.55
CA PRO A 331 17.36 -19.78 9.39
C PRO A 331 18.63 -18.97 9.08
N SER A 332 19.56 -19.56 8.33
CA SER A 332 20.83 -18.93 7.94
C SER A 332 20.63 -17.76 6.97
N SER A 333 19.62 -17.87 6.11
CA SER A 333 19.21 -16.84 5.16
C SER A 333 17.73 -17.05 4.81
N VAL A 334 17.04 -15.97 4.43
CA VAL A 334 15.64 -16.02 4.01
C VAL A 334 15.50 -15.47 2.59
N GLY A 335 14.63 -16.09 1.79
CA GLY A 335 14.27 -15.64 0.46
C GLY A 335 12.77 -15.55 0.23
N ILE A 336 12.39 -14.90 -0.87
CA ILE A 336 11.00 -14.78 -1.33
C ILE A 336 10.87 -15.47 -2.68
N ILE A 337 9.91 -16.39 -2.76
CA ILE A 337 9.57 -17.12 -3.99
C ILE A 337 8.32 -16.50 -4.61
N LEU A 338 8.37 -16.19 -5.89
CA LEU A 338 7.23 -15.79 -6.72
C LEU A 338 7.28 -16.55 -8.04
N GLU A 339 6.16 -17.20 -8.39
CA GLU A 339 6.03 -18.03 -9.60
C GLU A 339 7.18 -19.03 -9.77
N GLY A 340 7.57 -19.71 -8.68
CA GLY A 340 8.68 -20.68 -8.69
C GLY A 340 10.08 -20.08 -8.75
N ASN A 341 10.22 -18.74 -8.78
CA ASN A 341 11.51 -18.06 -8.85
C ASN A 341 11.85 -17.41 -7.51
N VAL A 342 13.10 -17.55 -7.04
CA VAL A 342 13.62 -16.74 -5.93
C VAL A 342 13.85 -15.32 -6.45
N VAL A 343 13.01 -14.38 -6.03
CA VAL A 343 13.04 -12.99 -6.50
C VAL A 343 13.79 -12.03 -5.57
N MET A 344 13.94 -12.44 -4.31
CA MET A 344 14.75 -11.77 -3.29
C MET A 344 15.37 -12.84 -2.41
N ASP A 345 16.64 -12.71 -2.08
CA ASP A 345 17.40 -13.61 -1.22
C ASP A 345 18.17 -12.82 -0.16
N ASN A 346 18.91 -13.52 0.70
CA ASN A 346 19.78 -12.91 1.72
C ASN A 346 19.06 -11.92 2.64
N LEU A 347 17.80 -12.22 2.96
CA LEU A 347 17.02 -11.47 3.93
C LEU A 347 17.33 -11.95 5.34
N ASP A 348 17.28 -11.03 6.31
CA ASP A 348 17.74 -11.26 7.68
C ASP A 348 16.84 -12.25 8.42
N ASN A 349 15.52 -12.20 8.18
CA ASN A 349 14.54 -12.99 8.95
C ASN A 349 13.16 -13.08 8.29
N ILE A 350 12.36 -14.03 8.81
CA ILE A 350 10.99 -14.30 8.34
C ILE A 350 10.07 -13.06 8.42
N PRO A 351 10.05 -12.25 9.50
CA PRO A 351 9.26 -11.03 9.54
C PRO A 351 9.61 -10.02 8.45
N GLN A 352 10.89 -9.84 8.13
CA GLN A 352 11.32 -8.98 7.03
C GLN A 352 10.83 -9.52 5.69
N ALA A 353 11.00 -10.82 5.43
CA ALA A 353 10.51 -11.47 4.21
C ALA A 353 8.99 -11.37 4.07
N MET A 354 8.23 -11.59 5.14
CA MET A 354 6.76 -11.40 5.15
C MET A 354 6.35 -9.97 4.83
N CYS A 355 7.04 -8.98 5.42
CA CYS A 355 6.78 -7.57 5.18
C CYS A 355 7.06 -7.19 3.71
N LEU A 356 8.20 -7.61 3.17
CA LEU A 356 8.58 -7.35 1.79
C LEU A 356 7.69 -8.08 0.78
N LEU A 357 7.37 -9.35 1.04
CA LEU A 357 6.44 -10.10 0.21
C LEU A 357 5.06 -9.42 0.18
N PHE A 358 4.56 -8.94 1.33
CA PHE A 358 3.33 -8.15 1.35
C PHE A 358 3.44 -6.90 0.46
N GLY A 359 4.57 -6.18 0.52
CA GLY A 359 4.86 -5.06 -0.38
C GLY A 359 4.83 -5.44 -1.86
N LEU A 360 5.50 -6.54 -2.22
CA LEU A 360 5.53 -7.08 -3.58
C LEU A 360 4.14 -7.46 -4.08
N THR A 361 3.24 -7.97 -3.23
CA THR A 361 1.86 -8.27 -3.67
C THR A 361 1.10 -7.03 -4.19
N TYR A 362 1.41 -5.84 -3.67
CA TYR A 362 0.86 -4.58 -4.14
C TYR A 362 1.63 -4.04 -5.35
N ALA A 363 2.97 -4.07 -5.28
CA ALA A 363 3.84 -3.59 -6.37
C ALA A 363 3.56 -4.34 -7.68
N LEU A 364 3.39 -5.66 -7.60
CA LEU A 364 3.18 -6.59 -8.71
C LEU A 364 1.71 -6.96 -8.94
N HIS A 365 0.78 -6.36 -8.18
CA HIS A 365 -0.66 -6.60 -8.29
C HIS A 365 -1.09 -8.09 -8.20
N LEU A 366 -0.33 -8.89 -7.45
CA LEU A 366 -0.55 -10.33 -7.27
C LEU A 366 -1.82 -10.59 -6.47
N ASP A 367 -2.39 -11.78 -6.61
CA ASP A 367 -3.38 -12.29 -5.65
C ASP A 367 -2.72 -12.71 -4.34
N TYR A 368 -3.49 -12.72 -3.25
CA TYR A 368 -2.99 -13.32 -2.02
C TYR A 368 -2.88 -14.83 -2.20
N PRO A 369 -1.82 -15.47 -1.64
CA PRO A 369 -1.69 -16.91 -1.68
C PRO A 369 -2.92 -17.54 -1.04
N LYS A 370 -3.60 -18.44 -1.76
CA LYS A 370 -4.87 -19.04 -1.30
C LYS A 370 -4.70 -19.74 0.04
N CYS A 371 -3.56 -20.39 0.23
CA CYS A 371 -3.20 -21.11 1.44
C CYS A 371 -2.98 -20.20 2.66
N MET A 372 -2.68 -18.91 2.44
CA MET A 372 -2.39 -17.89 3.47
C MET A 372 -3.40 -16.73 3.45
N GLY A 373 -4.61 -16.98 2.94
CA GLY A 373 -5.58 -15.94 2.65
C GLY A 373 -5.98 -15.12 3.88
N ASN A 374 -6.19 -15.76 5.04
CA ASN A 374 -6.59 -15.05 6.26
C ASN A 374 -5.43 -14.22 6.83
N THR A 375 -4.21 -14.74 6.78
CA THR A 375 -3.00 -14.08 7.28
C THR A 375 -2.70 -12.81 6.48
N PHE A 376 -2.75 -12.86 5.14
CA PHE A 376 -2.57 -11.66 4.33
C PHE A 376 -3.70 -10.65 4.52
N LEU A 377 -4.94 -11.12 4.74
CA LEU A 377 -6.05 -10.22 5.09
C LEU A 377 -5.87 -9.59 6.48
N PHE A 378 -5.35 -10.34 7.46
CA PHE A 378 -4.99 -9.82 8.77
C PHE A 378 -3.91 -8.75 8.66
N ASN A 379 -2.82 -9.00 7.92
CA ASN A 379 -1.76 -8.03 7.67
C ASN A 379 -2.31 -6.75 7.00
N GLN A 380 -3.18 -6.92 6.01
CA GLN A 380 -3.82 -5.80 5.32
C GLN A 380 -4.71 -4.96 6.26
N GLN A 381 -5.65 -5.59 6.97
CA GLN A 381 -6.70 -4.87 7.70
C GLN A 381 -6.29 -4.47 9.13
N VAL A 382 -5.52 -5.32 9.82
CA VAL A 382 -5.15 -5.14 11.23
C VAL A 382 -3.78 -4.47 11.35
N LEU A 383 -2.77 -4.98 10.65
CA LEU A 383 -1.43 -4.39 10.75
C LEU A 383 -1.34 -3.04 10.02
N LEU A 384 -1.84 -2.98 8.79
CA LEU A 384 -1.69 -1.79 7.93
C LEU A 384 -2.95 -0.91 7.83
N GLY A 385 -4.08 -1.33 8.40
CA GLY A 385 -5.32 -0.56 8.37
C GLY A 385 -5.79 -0.22 6.95
N LEU A 386 -5.71 -1.18 6.03
CA LEU A 386 -6.12 -1.05 4.63
C LEU A 386 -7.45 -1.75 4.37
N GLY A 387 -8.38 -1.05 3.71
CA GLY A 387 -9.68 -1.59 3.30
C GLY A 387 -10.85 -1.23 4.21
N LYS A 388 -11.96 -2.01 4.12
CA LYS A 388 -13.19 -1.74 4.89
C LYS A 388 -12.97 -1.98 6.38
N LYS A 389 -13.61 -1.15 7.22
CA LYS A 389 -13.54 -1.21 8.69
C LYS A 389 -14.11 -2.49 9.30
N GLU A 390 -15.05 -3.14 8.63
CA GLU A 390 -15.65 -4.38 9.13
C GLU A 390 -14.70 -5.57 8.91
N LEU A 391 -14.15 -6.06 10.01
CA LEU A 391 -13.48 -7.35 10.08
C LEU A 391 -14.54 -8.45 10.14
N LYS A 392 -14.22 -9.64 9.62
CA LYS A 392 -15.14 -10.78 9.58
C LYS A 392 -14.46 -12.07 10.00
N GLY A 393 -15.27 -13.03 10.45
CA GLY A 393 -14.84 -14.39 10.77
C GLY A 393 -13.68 -14.43 11.77
N LYS A 394 -12.69 -15.28 11.49
CA LYS A 394 -11.53 -15.51 12.37
C LYS A 394 -10.70 -14.24 12.61
N ILE A 395 -10.59 -13.36 11.62
CA ILE A 395 -9.83 -12.10 11.75
C ILE A 395 -10.45 -11.19 12.81
N LEU A 396 -11.78 -11.05 12.80
CA LEU A 396 -12.50 -10.29 13.84
C LEU A 396 -12.31 -10.92 15.22
N ALA A 397 -12.46 -12.24 15.32
CA ALA A 397 -12.34 -12.96 16.58
C ALA A 397 -10.94 -12.82 17.21
N VAL A 398 -9.88 -12.89 16.39
CA VAL A 398 -8.50 -12.66 16.84
C VAL A 398 -8.29 -11.19 17.21
N THR A 399 -8.77 -10.25 16.39
CA THR A 399 -8.58 -8.81 16.65
C THR A 399 -9.24 -8.37 17.96
N ASN A 400 -10.42 -8.90 18.29
CA ASN A 400 -11.07 -8.61 19.57
C ASN A 400 -10.25 -9.09 20.77
N GLN A 401 -9.54 -10.22 20.65
CA GLN A 401 -8.62 -10.71 21.69
C GLN A 401 -7.33 -9.87 21.78
N LEU A 402 -6.95 -9.18 20.71
CA LEU A 402 -5.80 -8.26 20.71
C LEU A 402 -6.09 -6.93 21.41
N THR A 403 -7.37 -6.60 21.61
CA THR A 403 -7.82 -5.36 22.27
C THR A 403 -8.29 -5.57 23.72
N MET A 404 -8.37 -6.83 24.16
CA MET A 404 -8.58 -7.22 25.56
C MET A 404 -7.23 -7.21 26.27
#